data_AF-A0A9N9KF70-F1
#
_entry.id   AF-A0A9N9KF70-F1
#
_cell.length_a   1.000
_cell.length_b   1.000
_cell.length_c   1.000
_cell.angle_alpha   90.00
_cell.angle_beta   90.00
_cell.angle_gamma   90.00
#
_symmetry.space_group_name_H-M   'P 1'
#
loop_
_entity.id
_entity.type
_entity.pdbx_description
1 polymer ?
#
loop_
_entity_poly.entity_id
_entity_poly.type
_entity_poly.pdbx_seq_one_letter_code
_entity_poly.pdbx_strand_id
1 'polypeptide(L)'
;GNAEERGKVEEVDFSPGWRGERNETGLGQLRKIFKTIKAYAAPIWIVNFVEGTRLTSRKLLESQKFARERGLPILRNLLLPRTKGFVACVRQLRNAHVQYVYDFTIAYRHITQGFQFPPNLLQVHSYSPITPPWSFH
;
A
#
# COMPACT_ATOMS: atom_id res chain seq x y z
N GLY A 1 20.25 -34.33 10.11
CA GLY A 1 20.35 -33.32 11.15
C GLY A 1 20.57 -31.98 10.50
N ASN A 2 19.64 -31.07 10.75
CA ASN A 2 19.66 -29.62 10.54
C ASN A 2 19.70 -29.05 9.11
N ALA A 3 18.52 -28.69 8.62
CA ALA A 3 18.30 -27.72 7.56
C ALA A 3 17.61 -26.50 8.20
N GLU A 4 18.39 -25.59 8.78
CA GLU A 4 17.86 -24.36 9.37
C GLU A 4 18.83 -23.19 9.16
N GLU A 5 19.03 -22.84 7.89
CA GLU A 5 19.46 -21.49 7.51
C GLU A 5 18.35 -20.85 6.67
N ARG A 6 17.23 -20.53 7.33
CA ARG A 6 16.24 -19.63 6.76
C ARG A 6 16.79 -18.21 6.90
N GLY A 7 17.25 -17.68 5.77
CA GLY A 7 17.70 -16.31 5.60
C GLY A 7 16.80 -15.32 6.34
N LYS A 8 17.40 -14.62 7.29
CA LYS A 8 16.81 -13.48 7.99
C LYS A 8 16.59 -12.40 6.93
N VAL A 9 15.36 -12.25 6.44
CA VAL A 9 14.99 -11.10 5.61
C VAL A 9 15.12 -9.88 6.51
N GLU A 10 16.23 -9.16 6.37
CA GLU A 10 16.41 -7.88 7.06
C GLU A 10 15.35 -6.90 6.54
N GLU A 11 14.48 -6.48 7.45
CA GLU A 11 13.39 -5.53 7.19
C GLU A 11 14.02 -4.14 7.00
N VAL A 12 14.37 -3.80 5.75
CA VAL A 12 14.88 -2.47 5.39
C VAL A 12 13.73 -1.46 5.51
N ASP A 13 13.87 -0.48 6.40
CA ASP A 13 12.88 0.56 6.63
C ASP A 13 12.93 1.63 5.51
N PHE A 14 11.97 1.57 4.59
CA PHE A 14 11.86 2.46 3.42
C PHE A 14 11.29 3.86 3.74
N SER A 15 11.28 4.32 5.00
CA SER A 15 10.63 5.58 5.39
C SER A 15 11.55 6.52 6.18
N PRO A 16 11.98 7.69 5.65
CA PRO A 16 12.65 8.69 6.48
C PRO A 16 11.60 9.57 7.17
N GLY A 17 11.82 9.91 8.44
CA GLY A 17 11.25 11.11 9.05
C GLY A 17 9.98 10.96 9.91
N TRP A 18 9.44 9.77 10.13
CA TRP A 18 8.47 9.61 11.23
C TRP A 18 9.22 9.33 12.53
N ARG A 19 9.63 10.42 13.20
CA ARG A 19 10.05 10.39 14.60
C ARG A 19 8.80 10.00 15.40
N GLY A 20 8.74 8.73 15.79
CA GLY A 20 7.61 8.17 16.49
C GLY A 20 7.40 8.86 17.83
N GLU A 21 6.42 9.74 17.88
CA GLU A 21 5.43 9.59 18.95
C GLU A 21 4.69 8.29 18.64
N ARG A 22 5.07 7.23 19.35
CA ARG A 22 4.33 5.98 19.37
C ARG A 22 3.00 6.28 20.04
N ASN A 23 2.00 6.63 19.25
CA ASN A 23 0.64 6.81 19.74
C ASN A 23 0.11 5.42 20.11
N GLU A 24 0.34 4.97 21.34
CA GLU A 24 -0.09 3.66 21.86
C GLU A 24 -1.57 3.38 21.57
N THR A 25 -2.36 4.46 21.54
CA THR A 25 -3.78 4.48 21.18
C THR A 25 -4.06 3.89 19.79
N GLY A 26 -3.27 4.24 18.76
CA GLY A 26 -3.49 3.80 17.38
C GLY A 26 -3.17 2.31 17.18
N LEU A 27 -2.08 1.83 17.77
CA LEU A 27 -1.73 0.41 17.75
C LEU A 27 -2.72 -0.43 18.57
N GLY A 28 -3.19 0.10 19.69
CA GLY A 28 -4.23 -0.51 20.51
C GLY A 28 -5.55 -0.67 19.75
N GLN A 29 -5.98 0.35 19.00
CA GLN A 29 -7.17 0.30 18.14
C GLN A 29 -7.00 -0.73 17.02
N LEU A 30 -5.86 -0.72 16.32
CA LEU A 30 -5.57 -1.68 15.26
C LEU A 30 -5.65 -3.12 15.78
N ARG A 31 -5.06 -3.40 16.95
CA ARG A 31 -5.11 -4.73 17.58
C ARG A 31 -6.53 -5.14 17.96
N LYS A 32 -7.36 -4.22 18.46
CA LYS A 32 -8.77 -4.49 18.76
C LYS A 32 -9.54 -4.88 17.49
N ILE A 33 -9.35 -4.14 16.40
CA ILE A 33 -9.99 -4.42 15.10
C ILE A 33 -9.62 -5.83 14.62
N PHE A 34 -8.32 -6.16 14.59
CA PHE A 34 -7.88 -7.49 14.17
C PHE A 34 -8.33 -8.61 15.10
N LYS A 35 -8.51 -8.35 16.40
CA LYS A 35 -9.09 -9.33 17.33
C LYS A 35 -10.55 -9.64 16.96
N THR A 36 -11.36 -8.62 16.69
CA THR A 36 -12.75 -8.78 16.27
C THR A 36 -12.86 -9.54 14.96
N ILE A 37 -12.06 -9.15 13.95
CA ILE A 37 -12.00 -9.83 12.65
C ILE A 37 -11.74 -11.34 12.81
N LYS A 38 -10.75 -11.69 13.65
CA LYS A 38 -10.40 -13.09 13.91
C LYS A 38 -11.47 -13.84 14.70
N ALA A 39 -12.11 -13.18 15.67
CA ALA A 39 -13.12 -13.82 16.52
C ALA A 39 -14.38 -14.23 15.74
N TYR A 40 -14.82 -13.40 14.79
CA TYR A 40 -16.05 -13.64 14.03
C TYR A 40 -15.82 -14.30 12.67
N ALA A 41 -14.56 -14.51 12.27
CA ALA A 41 -14.20 -14.99 10.92
C ALA A 41 -14.93 -14.24 9.79
N ALA A 42 -15.24 -12.96 10.00
CA ALA A 42 -16.09 -12.18 9.10
C ALA A 42 -15.40 -11.98 7.74
N PRO A 43 -16.08 -12.14 6.60
CA PRO A 43 -15.52 -11.79 5.30
C PRO A 43 -15.09 -10.31 5.31
N ILE A 44 -13.82 -10.04 4.99
CA ILE A 44 -13.27 -8.68 5.00
C ILE A 44 -12.43 -8.41 3.76
N TRP A 45 -12.43 -7.15 3.37
CA TRP A 45 -11.52 -6.59 2.36
C TRP A 45 -10.70 -5.49 3.03
N ILE A 46 -9.37 -5.62 3.00
CA ILE A 46 -8.46 -4.58 3.43
C ILE A 46 -7.74 -4.06 2.19
N VAL A 47 -7.98 -2.81 1.84
CA VAL A 47 -7.30 -2.15 0.72
C VAL A 47 -6.17 -1.29 1.27
N ASN A 48 -4.95 -1.55 0.80
CA ASN A 48 -3.77 -0.79 1.22
C ASN A 48 -3.11 -0.08 0.05
N PHE A 49 -3.00 1.24 0.13
CA PHE A 49 -2.32 2.06 -0.86
C PHE A 49 -0.86 2.25 -0.44
N VAL A 50 -0.03 1.22 -0.65
CA VAL A 50 1.36 1.21 -0.20
C VAL A 50 2.18 2.33 -0.84
N GLU A 51 1.88 2.73 -2.08
CA GLU A 51 2.54 3.86 -2.76
C GLU A 51 1.92 5.22 -2.41
N GLY A 52 0.79 5.24 -1.70
CA GLY A 52 -0.06 6.41 -1.52
C GLY A 52 -1.07 6.62 -2.66
N THR A 53 -1.80 7.73 -2.62
CA THR A 53 -3.02 7.90 -3.44
C THR A 53 -2.84 8.67 -4.74
N ARG A 54 -1.84 9.56 -4.86
CA ARG A 54 -1.61 10.34 -6.09
C ARG A 54 -0.12 10.53 -6.36
N LEU A 55 0.31 10.00 -7.49
CA LEU A 55 1.60 10.30 -8.12
C LEU A 55 1.59 11.75 -8.62
N THR A 56 2.63 12.50 -8.30
CA THR A 56 2.90 13.82 -8.90
C THR A 56 4.37 13.88 -9.24
N SER A 57 4.76 14.70 -10.23
CA SER A 57 6.16 14.85 -10.63
C SER A 57 7.08 15.21 -9.46
N ARG A 58 6.58 16.06 -8.55
CA ARG A 58 7.29 16.42 -7.31
C ARG A 58 7.53 15.21 -6.41
N LYS A 59 6.49 14.43 -6.10
CA LYS A 59 6.62 13.24 -5.24
C LYS A 59 7.48 12.17 -5.87
N LEU A 60 7.40 12.02 -7.20
CA LEU A 60 8.25 11.09 -7.94
C LEU A 60 9.72 11.48 -7.82
N LEU A 61 10.06 12.76 -8.00
CA LEU A 61 11.43 13.24 -7.86
C LEU A 61 11.96 13.08 -6.42
N GLU A 62 11.13 13.38 -5.42
CA GLU A 62 11.44 13.17 -4.00
C GLU A 62 11.67 11.68 -3.71
N SER A 63 10.81 10.79 -4.22
CA SER A 63 10.95 9.33 -4.09
C SER A 63 12.22 8.82 -4.78
N GLN A 64 12.54 9.31 -5.97
CA GLN A 64 13.76 8.93 -6.70
C GLN A 64 15.04 9.46 -6.04
N LYS A 65 14.99 10.64 -5.43
CA LYS A 65 16.08 11.16 -4.62
C LYS A 65 16.31 10.27 -3.39
N PHE A 66 15.24 9.93 -2.67
CA PHE A 66 15.30 9.02 -1.55
C PHE A 66 15.84 7.63 -1.93
N ALA A 67 15.42 7.11 -3.09
CA ALA A 67 15.90 5.83 -3.62
C ALA A 67 17.42 5.86 -3.86
N ARG A 68 17.91 6.91 -4.55
CA ARG A 68 19.33 7.10 -4.85
C ARG A 68 20.19 7.18 -3.59
N GLU A 69 19.75 7.95 -2.60
CA GLU A 69 20.47 8.12 -1.32
C GLU A 69 20.63 6.80 -0.53
N ARG A 70 19.76 5.82 -0.76
CA ARG A 70 19.73 4.54 -0.02
C ARG A 70 20.09 3.34 -0.87
N GLY A 71 20.56 3.55 -2.11
CA GLY A 71 20.88 2.44 -3.02
C GLY A 71 19.68 1.59 -3.40
N LEU A 72 18.47 2.15 -3.39
CA LEU A 72 17.25 1.44 -3.72
C LEU A 72 16.91 1.56 -5.21
N PRO A 73 16.08 0.65 -5.77
CA PRO A 73 15.59 0.76 -7.14
C PRO A 73 14.91 2.11 -7.41
N ILE A 74 15.34 2.76 -8.49
CA ILE A 74 14.77 4.05 -8.91
C ILE A 74 13.58 3.78 -9.83
N LEU A 75 12.37 3.95 -9.29
CA LEU A 75 11.13 3.78 -10.02
C LEU A 75 10.84 5.01 -10.90
N ARG A 76 10.35 4.77 -12.13
CA ARG A 76 10.04 5.83 -13.12
C ARG A 76 8.57 6.24 -13.14
N ASN A 77 7.68 5.29 -12.86
CA ASN A 77 6.22 5.49 -12.96
C ASN A 77 5.49 5.32 -11.62
N LEU A 78 6.22 4.92 -10.57
CA LEU A 78 5.68 4.53 -9.27
C LEU A 78 6.45 5.21 -8.15
N LEU A 79 5.81 5.37 -7.00
CA LEU A 79 6.47 5.82 -5.78
C LEU A 79 7.01 4.60 -5.03
N LEU A 80 8.07 4.79 -4.23
CA LEU A 80 8.54 3.70 -3.39
C LEU A 80 7.47 3.31 -2.35
N PRO A 81 7.14 2.01 -2.23
CA PRO A 81 6.07 1.56 -1.36
C PRO A 81 6.42 1.71 0.12
N ARG A 82 5.44 2.17 0.89
CA ARG A 82 5.44 2.26 2.35
C ARG A 82 4.91 0.94 2.92
N THR A 83 5.81 -0.01 3.12
CA THR A 83 5.46 -1.41 3.41
C THR A 83 5.08 -1.69 4.87
N LYS A 84 5.42 -0.82 5.82
CA LYS A 84 5.18 -1.06 7.27
C LYS A 84 3.74 -1.43 7.61
N GLY A 85 2.77 -0.66 7.10
CA GLY A 85 1.35 -0.90 7.36
C GLY A 85 0.88 -2.24 6.77
N PHE A 86 1.35 -2.55 5.55
CA PHE A 86 1.07 -3.83 4.91
C PHE A 86 1.62 -5.00 5.72
N VAL A 87 2.89 -4.92 6.11
CA VAL A 87 3.55 -5.96 6.93
C VAL A 87 2.84 -6.15 8.25
N ALA A 88 2.42 -5.08 8.92
CA ALA A 88 1.65 -5.16 10.16
C ALA A 88 0.30 -5.90 9.97
N CYS A 89 -0.45 -5.57 8.91
CA CYS A 89 -1.69 -6.27 8.57
C CYS A 89 -1.47 -7.75 8.29
N VAL A 90 -0.50 -8.08 7.44
CA VAL A 90 -0.15 -9.47 7.09
C VAL A 90 0.25 -10.25 8.33
N ARG A 91 1.06 -9.67 9.23
CA ARG A 91 1.42 -10.31 10.50
C ARG A 91 0.21 -10.62 11.38
N GLN A 92 -0.79 -9.74 11.42
CA GLN A 92 -2.00 -9.94 12.23
C GLN A 92 -2.99 -10.94 11.64
N LEU A 93 -3.04 -11.04 10.31
CA LEU A 93 -3.91 -11.94 9.55
C LEU A 93 -3.25 -13.29 9.23
N ARG A 94 -1.94 -13.43 9.46
CA ARG A 94 -1.25 -14.71 9.37
C ARG A 94 -1.95 -15.69 10.32
N ASN A 95 -2.44 -16.80 9.78
CA ASN A 95 -3.24 -17.82 10.47
C ASN A 95 -4.69 -17.42 10.80
N ALA A 96 -5.23 -16.36 10.19
CA ALA A 96 -6.67 -16.08 10.17
C ALA A 96 -7.36 -16.77 8.98
N HIS A 97 -8.66 -16.55 8.83
CA HIS A 97 -9.46 -17.06 7.70
C HIS A 97 -9.14 -16.37 6.35
N VAL A 98 -8.32 -15.33 6.33
CA VAL A 98 -7.89 -14.62 5.10
C VAL A 98 -6.72 -15.38 4.46
N GLN A 99 -6.96 -15.96 3.29
CA GLN A 99 -6.00 -16.85 2.61
C GLN A 99 -5.25 -16.20 1.44
N TYR A 100 -5.79 -15.12 0.87
CA TYR A 100 -5.29 -14.55 -0.38
C TYR A 100 -4.89 -13.09 -0.22
N VAL A 101 -3.84 -12.70 -0.93
CA VAL A 101 -3.42 -11.31 -1.12
C VAL A 101 -3.44 -11.04 -2.62
N TYR A 102 -4.17 -10.02 -3.02
CA TYR A 102 -4.21 -9.54 -4.39
C TYR A 102 -3.39 -8.26 -4.48
N ASP A 103 -2.42 -8.24 -5.38
CA ASP A 103 -1.70 -7.04 -5.78
C ASP A 103 -2.18 -6.65 -7.18
N PHE A 104 -2.59 -5.40 -7.34
CA PHE A 104 -3.07 -4.89 -8.62
C PHE A 104 -2.67 -3.42 -8.76
N THR A 105 -2.32 -3.05 -9.99
CA THR A 105 -2.02 -1.67 -10.38
C THR A 105 -3.06 -1.22 -11.39
N ILE A 106 -3.75 -0.12 -11.12
CA ILE A 106 -4.77 0.44 -12.01
C ILE A 106 -4.23 1.72 -12.64
N ALA A 107 -4.17 1.76 -13.97
CA ALA A 107 -3.79 2.94 -14.72
C ALA A 107 -5.05 3.66 -15.23
N TYR A 108 -5.23 4.91 -14.81
CA TYR A 108 -6.32 5.77 -15.31
C TYR A 108 -5.80 6.68 -16.41
N ARG A 109 -6.43 6.63 -17.59
CA ARG A 109 -6.20 7.58 -18.68
C ARG A 109 -7.42 8.49 -18.83
N HIS A 110 -7.22 9.78 -18.67
CA HIS A 110 -8.25 10.77 -19.02
C HIS A 110 -8.28 10.94 -20.55
N ILE A 111 -9.47 10.93 -21.15
CA ILE A 111 -9.66 10.95 -22.61
C ILE A 111 -8.90 12.13 -23.25
N THR A 112 -9.02 13.32 -22.65
CA THR A 112 -8.41 14.56 -23.18
C THR A 112 -7.09 14.95 -22.52
N GLN A 113 -6.83 14.53 -21.28
CA GLN A 113 -5.68 15.01 -20.50
C GLN A 113 -4.57 13.95 -20.40
N GLY A 114 -4.83 12.72 -20.84
CA GLY A 114 -3.87 11.63 -20.80
C GLY A 114 -3.71 11.01 -19.40
N PHE A 115 -2.52 10.46 -19.15
CA PHE A 115 -2.18 9.83 -17.86
C PHE A 115 -1.92 10.88 -16.77
N GLN A 116 -1.93 10.46 -15.50
CA GLN A 116 -1.75 11.31 -14.30
C GLN A 116 -2.93 12.21 -13.91
N PHE A 117 -4.09 12.03 -14.55
CA PHE A 117 -5.35 12.65 -14.16
C PHE A 117 -6.35 11.61 -13.65
N PRO A 118 -6.09 10.93 -12.52
CA PRO A 118 -7.00 9.91 -12.00
C PRO A 118 -8.25 10.53 -11.37
N PRO A 119 -9.40 9.83 -11.45
CA PRO A 119 -10.59 10.20 -10.70
C PRO A 119 -10.29 10.19 -9.19
N ASN A 120 -11.07 10.96 -8.42
CA ASN A 120 -11.02 10.84 -6.96
C ASN A 120 -11.73 9.56 -6.49
N LEU A 121 -11.52 9.15 -5.23
CA LEU A 121 -12.05 7.88 -4.73
C LEU A 121 -13.59 7.82 -4.76
N LEU A 122 -14.25 8.93 -4.44
CA LEU A 122 -15.70 9.03 -4.53
C LEU A 122 -16.16 8.82 -5.98
N GLN A 123 -15.44 9.39 -6.95
CA GLN A 123 -15.74 9.19 -8.36
C GLN A 123 -15.56 7.73 -8.78
N VAL A 124 -14.49 7.05 -8.33
CA VAL A 124 -14.28 5.62 -8.59
C VAL A 124 -15.40 4.76 -8.01
N HIS A 125 -15.95 5.15 -6.86
CA HIS A 125 -16.97 4.35 -6.15
C HIS A 125 -18.39 4.67 -6.58
N SER A 126 -18.65 5.90 -7.05
CA SER A 126 -19.99 6.36 -7.43
C SER A 126 -20.27 6.26 -8.93
N TYR A 127 -19.25 6.30 -9.79
CA TYR A 127 -19.44 6.20 -11.23
C TYR A 127 -19.14 4.79 -11.73
N SER A 128 -19.96 4.35 -12.69
CA SER A 128 -19.72 3.10 -13.43
C SER A 128 -18.42 3.23 -14.24
N PRO A 129 -17.62 2.14 -14.39
CA PRO A 129 -16.36 2.16 -15.14
C PRO A 129 -16.47 2.55 -16.63
N ILE A 130 -17.68 2.84 -17.11
CA ILE A 130 -18.02 3.10 -18.51
C ILE A 130 -18.37 4.58 -18.78
N THR A 131 -18.41 5.45 -17.75
CA THR A 131 -18.75 6.87 -17.97
C THR A 131 -17.51 7.72 -18.26
N PRO A 132 -17.51 8.52 -19.35
CA PRO A 132 -16.49 9.54 -19.61
C PRO A 132 -16.27 10.44 -18.39
N PRO A 133 -15.05 10.97 -18.17
CA PRO A 133 -13.94 11.10 -19.11
C PRO A 133 -12.76 10.11 -18.96
N TRP A 134 -12.89 8.97 -18.28
CA TRP A 134 -11.78 8.01 -18.09
C TRP A 134 -11.97 6.72 -18.89
N SER A 135 -10.87 6.20 -19.43
CA SER A 135 -10.79 4.85 -20.03
C SER A 135 -9.85 3.94 -19.24
N PHE A 136 -10.23 2.67 -19.09
CA PHE A 136 -9.40 1.62 -18.51
C PHE A 136 -8.45 1.07 -19.58
N HIS A 137 -7.18 0.90 -19.24
CA HIS A 137 -6.16 0.26 -20.07
C HIS A 137 -5.34 -0.71 -19.22
#